data_AF-A0A926TVL0-F1
#
_entry.id   AF-A0A926TVL0-F1
#
_cell.length_a   1.000
_cell.length_b   1.000
_cell.length_c   1.000
_cell.angle_alpha   90.00
_cell.angle_beta   90.00
_cell.angle_gamma   90.00
#
_symmetry.space_group_name_H-M   'P 1'
#
loop_
_entity.id
_entity.type
_entity.pdbx_description
1 polymer ?
#
loop_
_entity_poly.entity_id
_entity_poly.type
_entity_poly.pdbx_seq_one_letter_code
_entity_poly.pdbx_strand_id
1 'polypeptide(L)'
;MTVYVLQPPGHSLKELAWRLSRVRGRKVPDRTLRWWIEQLHIEPNAYGLYDDSDLAVLISLVLFLKRCRSLAKFKTLLIQELETHAP
;
A
#
# COMPACT_ATOMS: atom_id res chain seq x y z
N MET A 1 -0.30 -36.03 2.48
CA MET A 1 -0.60 -34.76 3.15
C MET A 1 0.61 -33.86 3.01
N THR A 2 0.65 -33.02 1.98
CA THR A 2 1.72 -32.03 1.79
C THR A 2 1.45 -30.87 2.74
N VAL A 3 2.31 -30.72 3.75
CA VAL A 3 2.35 -29.56 4.61
C VAL A 3 2.84 -28.39 3.76
N TYR A 4 1.92 -27.55 3.29
CA TYR A 4 2.29 -26.26 2.71
C TYR A 4 2.92 -25.45 3.84
N VAL A 5 4.25 -25.30 3.80
CA VAL A 5 4.94 -24.28 4.58
C VAL A 5 4.47 -22.95 4.00
N LEU A 6 3.36 -22.44 4.53
CA LEU A 6 2.88 -21.09 4.28
C LEU A 6 3.98 -20.16 4.80
N GLN A 7 4.91 -19.76 3.92
CA GLN A 7 5.62 -18.52 4.13
C GLN A 7 4.55 -17.47 4.44
N PRO A 8 4.69 -16.68 5.53
CA PRO A 8 3.70 -15.67 5.83
C PRO A 8 3.55 -14.78 4.58
N PRO A 9 2.37 -14.73 3.96
CA PRO A 9 2.18 -13.87 2.80
C PRO A 9 2.44 -12.45 3.26
N GLY A 10 3.34 -11.75 2.56
CA GLY A 10 3.66 -10.38 2.93
C GLY A 10 4.84 -9.82 2.17
N HIS A 11 4.85 -8.50 2.05
CA HIS A 11 5.84 -7.71 1.34
C HIS A 11 6.68 -6.95 2.34
N SER A 12 8.00 -7.03 2.21
CA SER A 12 8.88 -6.12 2.92
C SER A 12 8.73 -4.68 2.38
N LEU A 13 9.17 -3.69 3.16
CA LEU A 13 9.17 -2.29 2.72
C LEU A 13 9.98 -2.08 1.44
N LYS A 14 11.06 -2.88 1.24
CA LYS A 14 11.86 -2.86 0.00
C LYS A 14 11.08 -3.41 -1.19
N GLU A 15 10.32 -4.49 -1.01
CA GLU A 15 9.48 -5.05 -2.07
C GLU A 15 8.35 -4.12 -2.44
N LEU A 16 7.69 -3.50 -1.46
CA LEU A 16 6.71 -2.44 -1.71
C LEU A 16 7.33 -1.30 -2.53
N ALA A 17 8.48 -0.77 -2.10
CA ALA A 17 9.17 0.29 -2.83
C ALA A 17 9.49 -0.12 -4.27
N TRP A 18 9.97 -1.34 -4.48
CA TRP A 18 10.28 -1.88 -5.80
C TRP A 18 9.02 -2.01 -6.67
N ARG A 19 7.96 -2.65 -6.16
CA ARG A 19 6.68 -2.82 -6.89
C ARG A 19 6.05 -1.47 -7.24
N LEU A 20 6.01 -0.54 -6.28
CA LEU A 20 5.50 0.82 -6.52
C LEU A 20 6.36 1.61 -7.50
N SER A 21 7.68 1.38 -7.52
CA SER A 21 8.56 2.00 -8.51
C SER A 21 8.24 1.55 -9.93
N ARG A 22 7.85 0.28 -10.14
CA ARG A 22 7.38 -0.22 -11.44
C ARG A 22 6.09 0.47 -11.87
N VAL A 23 5.14 0.64 -10.97
CA VAL A 23 3.86 1.32 -11.26
C VAL A 23 4.09 2.81 -11.53
N ARG A 24 4.90 3.49 -10.70
CA ARG A 24 5.18 4.92 -10.82
C ARG A 24 6.05 5.26 -12.04
N GLY A 25 6.91 4.33 -12.47
CA GLY A 25 7.94 4.55 -13.48
C GLY A 25 9.18 5.29 -12.96
N ARG A 26 9.27 5.51 -11.64
CA ARG A 26 10.40 6.16 -10.96
C ARG A 26 10.53 5.59 -9.55
N LYS A 27 11.76 5.56 -9.02
CA LYS A 27 12.04 5.11 -7.65
C LYS A 27 11.17 5.86 -6.64
N VAL A 28 10.48 5.13 -5.77
CA VAL A 28 9.81 5.68 -4.59
C VAL A 28 10.85 5.79 -3.47
N PRO A 29 11.14 6.99 -2.93
CA PRO A 29 12.03 7.12 -1.80
C PRO A 29 11.46 6.43 -0.55
N ASP A 30 12.29 5.75 0.23
CA ASP A 30 11.86 5.03 1.44
C ASP A 30 11.18 5.96 2.45
N ARG A 31 11.67 7.20 2.58
CA ARG A 31 11.04 8.23 3.42
C ARG A 31 9.62 8.57 2.98
N THR A 32 9.40 8.66 1.66
CA THR A 32 8.07 8.93 1.10
C THR A 32 7.15 7.75 1.30
N LEU A 33 7.65 6.52 1.09
CA LEU A 33 6.88 5.31 1.33
C LEU A 33 6.47 5.18 2.80
N ARG A 34 7.39 5.38 3.73
CA ARG A 34 7.08 5.40 5.18
C ARG A 34 6.05 6.44 5.53
N TRP A 35 6.20 7.66 5.00
CA TRP A 35 5.22 8.72 5.22
C TRP A 35 3.84 8.36 4.66
N TRP A 36 3.74 7.71 3.51
CA TRP A 36 2.46 7.22 2.98
C TRP A 36 1.83 6.14 3.86
N ILE A 37 2.63 5.18 4.31
CA ILE A 37 2.21 4.10 5.21
C ILE A 37 1.66 4.69 6.52
N GLU A 38 2.40 5.61 7.14
CA GLU A 38 1.98 6.32 8.35
C GLU A 38 0.69 7.12 8.12
N GLN A 39 0.59 7.84 7.00
CA GLN A 39 -0.61 8.60 6.68
C GLN A 39 -1.83 7.72 6.42
N LEU A 40 -1.66 6.56 5.80
CA LEU A 40 -2.75 5.63 5.51
C LEU A 40 -3.06 4.69 6.68
N HIS A 41 -2.35 4.82 7.81
CA HIS A 41 -2.47 3.92 8.96
C HIS A 41 -2.32 2.44 8.57
N ILE A 42 -1.41 2.17 7.62
CA ILE A 42 -1.08 0.80 7.21
C ILE A 42 -0.08 0.24 8.22
N GLU A 43 -0.46 -0.83 8.91
CA GLU A 43 0.39 -1.49 9.89
C GLU A 43 0.92 -2.82 9.33
N PRO A 44 2.22 -3.10 9.49
CA PRO A 44 2.74 -4.41 9.12
C PRO A 44 2.20 -5.47 10.08
N ASN A 45 2.12 -6.70 9.59
CA ASN A 45 1.75 -7.86 10.39
C ASN A 45 2.79 -8.18 11.48
N ALA A 46 2.53 -9.21 12.30
CA ALA A 46 3.42 -9.62 13.40
C ALA A 46 4.87 -9.94 12.97
N TYR A 47 5.12 -10.15 11.68
CA TYR A 47 6.43 -10.41 11.10
C TYR A 47 7.09 -9.18 10.48
N GLY A 48 6.47 -8.00 10.56
CA GLY A 48 6.97 -6.78 9.94
C GLY A 48 6.73 -6.71 8.42
N LEU A 49 5.79 -7.50 7.89
CA LEU A 49 5.46 -7.58 6.46
C LEU A 49 4.09 -6.97 6.18
N TYR A 50 3.90 -6.43 4.98
CA TYR A 50 2.66 -5.81 4.52
C TYR A 50 1.88 -6.74 3.60
N ASP A 51 0.57 -6.81 3.73
CA ASP A 51 -0.24 -7.74 2.94
C ASP A 51 -0.45 -7.26 1.50
N ASP A 52 -0.99 -8.13 0.63
CA ASP A 52 -1.32 -7.75 -0.75
C ASP A 52 -2.38 -6.64 -0.82
N SER A 53 -3.27 -6.57 0.16
CA SER A 53 -4.25 -5.48 0.31
C SER A 53 -3.57 -4.12 0.51
N ASP A 54 -2.54 -4.05 1.36
CA ASP A 54 -1.77 -2.83 1.60
C ASP A 54 -1.05 -2.37 0.35
N LEU A 55 -0.45 -3.32 -0.38
CA LEU A 55 0.17 -3.06 -1.66
C LEU A 55 -0.84 -2.49 -2.67
N ALA A 56 -2.05 -3.05 -2.74
CA ALA A 56 -3.09 -2.57 -3.64
C ALA A 56 -3.48 -1.11 -3.31
N VAL A 57 -3.66 -0.78 -2.03
CA VAL A 57 -3.94 0.60 -1.59
C VAL A 57 -2.80 1.55 -1.98
N LEU A 58 -1.54 1.15 -1.77
CA LEU A 58 -0.39 1.96 -2.13
C LEU A 58 -0.25 2.13 -3.65
N ILE A 59 -0.60 1.12 -4.45
CA ILE A 59 -0.67 1.20 -5.91
C ILE A 59 -1.74 2.21 -6.33
N SER A 60 -2.94 2.13 -5.75
CA SER A 60 -4.03 3.07 -5.99
C SER A 60 -3.62 4.50 -5.63
N LEU A 61 -2.91 4.69 -4.51
CA LEU A 61 -2.34 5.99 -4.14
C LEU A 61 -1.38 6.49 -5.22
N VAL A 62 -0.45 5.66 -5.70
CA VAL A 62 0.52 6.08 -6.73
C VAL A 62 -0.19 6.45 -8.04
N LEU A 63 -1.18 5.69 -8.46
CA LEU A 63 -1.98 5.98 -9.65
C LEU A 63 -2.80 7.26 -9.47
N PHE A 64 -3.37 7.46 -8.28
CA PHE A 64 -4.07 8.68 -7.94
C PHE A 64 -3.13 9.88 -7.97
N LEU A 65 -1.95 9.80 -7.36
CA LEU A 65 -0.93 10.86 -7.36
C LEU A 65 -0.43 11.24 -8.76
N LYS A 66 -0.50 10.32 -9.74
CA LYS A 66 -0.24 10.66 -11.15
C LYS A 66 -1.29 11.58 -11.75
N ARG A 67 -2.56 11.47 -11.33
CA ARG A 67 -3.69 12.26 -11.83
C ARG A 67 -3.98 13.49 -10.96
N CYS A 68 -3.87 13.36 -9.65
CA CYS A 68 -4.21 14.37 -8.65
C CYS A 68 -3.13 14.39 -7.55
N ARG A 69 -2.37 15.48 -7.43
CA ARG A 69 -1.19 15.58 -6.55
C ARG A 69 -1.51 15.71 -5.04
N SER A 70 -2.73 15.41 -4.59
CA SER A 70 -3.15 15.64 -3.20
C SER A 70 -3.47 14.32 -2.49
N LEU A 71 -2.64 13.96 -1.51
CA LEU A 71 -2.87 12.80 -0.66
C LEU A 71 -4.12 12.98 0.23
N ALA A 72 -4.42 14.20 0.65
CA ALA A 72 -5.63 14.50 1.44
C ALA A 72 -6.91 14.13 0.68
N LYS A 73 -6.98 14.45 -0.63
CA LYS A 73 -8.11 14.05 -1.48
C LYS A 73 -8.20 12.54 -1.65
N PHE A 74 -7.06 11.86 -1.73
CA PHE A 74 -7.05 10.39 -1.77
C PHE A 74 -7.63 9.79 -0.49
N LYS A 75 -7.27 10.30 0.70
CA LYS A 75 -7.86 9.85 1.97
C LYS A 75 -9.38 10.02 1.99
N THR A 76 -9.89 11.18 1.57
CA THR A 76 -11.34 11.42 1.53
C THR A 76 -12.04 10.43 0.61
N LEU A 77 -11.48 10.15 -0.57
CA LEU A 77 -12.05 9.16 -1.50
C LEU A 77 -11.98 7.74 -0.95
N LEU A 78 -10.87 7.36 -0.32
CA LEU A 78 -10.72 6.05 0.31
C LEU A 78 -11.77 5.83 1.40
N ILE A 79 -12.00 6.84 2.25
CA ILE A 79 -13.04 6.82 3.30
C ILE A 79 -14.42 6.71 2.66
N GLN A 80 -14.70 7.49 1.61
CA GLN A 80 -15.98 7.42 0.89
C GLN A 80 -16.24 6.05 0.26
N GLU A 81 -15.23 5.39 -0.32
CA GLU A 81 -15.39 4.03 -0.85
C GLU A 81 -15.64 3.00 0.27
N LEU A 82 -14.94 3.14 1.41
CA LEU A 82 -15.17 2.30 2.58
C LEU A 82 -16.59 2.46 3.16
N GLU A 83 -17.10 3.69 3.24
CA GLU A 83 -18.45 3.98 3.74
C GLU A 83 -19.55 3.56 2.75
N THR A 84 -19.31 3.71 1.45
CA THR A 84 -20.28 3.36 0.39
C THR A 84 -20.49 1.84 0.26
N HIS A 85 -19.52 1.04 0.73
CA HIS A 85 -19.58 -0.42 0.73
C HIS A 85 -19.89 -1.03 2.12
N ALA A 86 -20.29 -0.23 3.10
CA ALA A 86 -20.84 -0.74 4.36
C ALA A 86 -22.32 -1.14 4.14
N PRO A 87 -22.69 -2.43 4.33
CA PRO A 87 -24.06 -2.91 4.14
C PRO A 87 -25.05 -2.38 5.19
#